data_AF-A0A9Q1LIP5-F1
#
_entry.id   AF-A0A9Q1LIP5-F1
#
_cell.length_a   1.000
_cell.length_b   1.000
_cell.length_c   1.000
_cell.angle_alpha   90.00
_cell.angle_beta   90.00
_cell.angle_gamma   90.00
#
_symmetry.space_group_name_H-M   'P 1'
#
loop_
_entity.id
_entity.type
_entity.pdbx_description
1 polymer ?
#
loop_
_entity_poly.entity_id
_entity_poly.type
_entity_poly.pdbx_seq_one_letter_code
_entity_poly.pdbx_strand_id
1 'polypeptide(L)'
;MADERSDVAFFDVETTVPTRPGQGFAILEFGAILVCPRKLVEQEAYSTLVRPTDLALISTLSVRCNGINPEAVTSAPTFVEIADKVYDILHGRIWAGHNILKFDCHRIREAFAAINRLAPEPKGIIDTLALLTRRFGRRAGDMKMASLATYFGLGPQTHRSLDDVRMNLEVLKYCGTVLLLESSLPDIFTENSWVSPNATTRSRSNGKASPEKTGFSADTPSSSFQIVSADIPSSSIKMDSHVKTTAEIDPFNMDEVEESLLSDVLEDESGSYSPESSTTATESYIGCTYFLEPNEISIPSVSVSLTPFYRGSQKIQVLHDYGELQVYCRRMRVRFGVSNKYINKAGWPRLSFVVVASSGLCKILDVVDDLAQKLSVDSGSSSEWRPVVIRKPGFMNYPTVRLNLPTVIDGNISRWITEIYQKEFSTTQKLVFSRFDVEELESLITPGTFVDAYFSVDSYDVQQNAGIRLVANKLIVHST
;
A
#
# COMPACT_ATOMS: atom_id res chain seq x y z
N MET A 1 -7.51 8.14 -34.90
CA MET A 1 -7.09 8.12 -33.50
C MET A 1 -7.78 6.94 -32.86
N ALA A 2 -7.06 5.85 -32.58
CA ALA A 2 -7.63 4.74 -31.85
C ALA A 2 -7.66 5.16 -30.39
N ASP A 3 -8.87 5.38 -29.87
CA ASP A 3 -9.12 5.59 -28.46
C ASP A 3 -8.55 4.37 -27.70
N GLU A 4 -7.42 4.57 -27.00
CA GLU A 4 -6.83 3.49 -26.21
C GLU A 4 -7.76 3.20 -25.04
N ARG A 5 -8.71 2.27 -25.26
CA ARG A 5 -9.55 1.68 -24.21
C ARG A 5 -8.63 1.15 -23.11
N SER A 6 -8.47 1.96 -22.09
CA SER A 6 -7.50 1.80 -20.99
C SER A 6 -8.15 1.20 -19.74
N ASP A 7 -9.49 1.19 -19.69
CA ASP A 7 -10.22 0.67 -18.54
C ASP A 7 -10.05 -0.84 -18.39
N VAL A 8 -10.09 -1.29 -17.14
CA VAL A 8 -10.16 -2.70 -16.77
C VAL A 8 -11.63 -3.08 -16.69
N ALA A 9 -12.05 -4.07 -17.48
CA ALA A 9 -13.38 -4.64 -17.41
C ALA A 9 -13.41 -5.72 -16.34
N PHE A 10 -13.99 -5.40 -15.18
CA PHE A 10 -14.35 -6.43 -14.21
C PHE A 10 -15.69 -7.02 -14.62
N PHE A 11 -15.80 -8.34 -14.72
CA PHE A 11 -17.07 -8.99 -15.05
C PHE A 11 -17.24 -10.34 -14.36
N ASP A 12 -18.49 -10.74 -14.25
CA ASP A 12 -18.98 -12.00 -13.69
C ASP A 12 -20.21 -12.45 -14.49
N VAL A 13 -20.41 -13.77 -14.57
CA VAL A 13 -21.61 -14.35 -15.16
C VAL A 13 -22.30 -15.34 -14.24
N GLU A 14 -23.59 -15.14 -14.03
CA GLU A 14 -24.45 -16.19 -13.51
C GLU A 14 -24.87 -17.14 -14.61
N THR A 15 -24.92 -18.44 -14.30
CA THR A 15 -25.22 -19.47 -15.30
C THR A 15 -26.18 -20.52 -14.76
N THR A 16 -26.77 -21.30 -15.68
CA THR A 16 -27.42 -22.56 -15.33
C THR A 16 -26.39 -23.56 -14.80
N VAL A 17 -26.74 -24.32 -13.77
CA VAL A 17 -25.91 -25.43 -13.27
C VAL A 17 -26.27 -26.72 -14.01
N PRO A 18 -25.34 -27.33 -14.78
CA PRO A 18 -25.57 -28.59 -15.47
C PRO A 18 -25.98 -29.71 -14.51
N THR A 19 -26.98 -30.51 -14.90
CA THR A 19 -27.48 -31.64 -14.10
C THR A 19 -27.06 -32.99 -14.67
N ARG A 20 -26.52 -33.00 -15.89
CA ARG A 20 -26.09 -34.21 -16.59
C ARG A 20 -24.65 -34.06 -17.09
N PRO A 21 -23.84 -35.13 -17.12
CA PRO A 21 -22.52 -35.10 -17.75
C PRO A 21 -22.62 -34.64 -19.21
N GLY A 22 -21.77 -33.69 -19.61
CA GLY A 22 -21.76 -33.13 -20.98
C GLY A 22 -22.82 -32.07 -21.26
N GLN A 23 -23.72 -31.76 -20.32
CA GLN A 23 -24.61 -30.62 -20.43
C GLN A 23 -23.79 -29.33 -20.27
N GLY A 24 -23.88 -28.42 -21.24
CA GLY A 24 -23.21 -27.12 -21.22
C GLY A 24 -23.89 -26.13 -20.27
N PHE A 25 -23.26 -24.96 -20.12
CA PHE A 25 -23.78 -23.85 -19.33
C PHE A 25 -24.52 -22.86 -20.24
N ALA A 26 -25.61 -22.26 -19.76
CA ALA A 26 -26.22 -21.08 -20.35
C ALA A 26 -26.05 -19.89 -19.42
N ILE A 27 -25.67 -18.73 -19.96
CA ILE A 27 -25.57 -17.48 -19.21
C ILE A 27 -26.99 -16.99 -18.88
N LEU A 28 -27.23 -16.64 -17.62
CA LEU A 28 -28.48 -16.14 -17.06
C LEU A 28 -28.38 -14.69 -16.59
N GLU A 29 -27.17 -14.23 -16.26
CA GLU A 29 -26.88 -12.82 -15.99
C GLU A 29 -25.47 -12.51 -16.50
N PHE A 30 -25.29 -11.30 -17.03
CA PHE A 30 -23.98 -10.74 -17.29
C PHE A 30 -23.87 -9.43 -16.53
N GLY A 31 -22.89 -9.32 -15.64
CA GLY A 31 -22.57 -8.11 -14.91
C GLY A 31 -21.14 -7.68 -15.20
N ALA A 32 -20.93 -6.40 -15.48
CA ALA A 32 -19.61 -5.82 -15.68
C ALA A 32 -19.54 -4.38 -15.20
N ILE A 33 -18.35 -3.98 -14.76
CA ILE A 33 -17.98 -2.59 -14.53
C ILE A 33 -16.69 -2.25 -15.27
N LEU A 34 -16.61 -1.04 -15.79
CA LEU A 34 -15.38 -0.48 -16.33
C LEU A 34 -14.70 0.33 -15.23
N VAL A 35 -13.47 -0.04 -14.91
CA VAL A 35 -12.70 0.56 -13.82
C VAL A 35 -11.51 1.31 -14.41
N CYS A 36 -11.36 2.58 -14.01
CA CYS A 36 -10.18 3.35 -14.35
C CYS A 36 -8.96 2.77 -13.62
N PRO A 37 -7.92 2.26 -14.30
CA PRO A 37 -6.78 1.61 -13.63
C PRO A 37 -5.97 2.56 -12.74
N ARG A 38 -6.00 3.87 -13.02
CA ARG A 38 -5.27 4.89 -12.25
C ARG A 38 -5.97 5.30 -10.95
N LYS A 39 -7.30 5.25 -10.94
CA LYS A 39 -8.13 5.75 -9.83
C LYS A 39 -8.88 4.65 -9.08
N LEU A 40 -8.96 3.44 -9.66
CA LEU A 40 -9.73 2.30 -9.15
C LEU A 40 -11.20 2.64 -8.86
N VAL A 41 -11.75 3.58 -9.62
CA VAL A 41 -13.15 3.98 -9.55
C VAL A 41 -13.93 3.38 -10.72
N GLU A 42 -15.15 2.93 -10.41
CA GLU A 42 -16.15 2.52 -11.41
C GLU A 42 -16.52 3.74 -12.26
N GLN A 43 -16.35 3.62 -13.58
CA GLN A 43 -16.70 4.64 -14.58
C GLN A 43 -18.06 4.32 -15.20
N GLU A 44 -18.26 3.06 -15.56
CA GLU A 44 -19.50 2.57 -16.14
C GLU A 44 -19.85 1.21 -15.52
N ALA A 45 -21.14 0.92 -15.46
CA ALA A 45 -21.68 -0.37 -15.10
C ALA A 45 -22.67 -0.84 -16.14
N TYR A 46 -22.67 -2.14 -16.41
CA TYR A 46 -23.65 -2.80 -17.24
C TYR A 46 -24.06 -4.11 -16.56
N SER A 47 -25.36 -4.30 -16.39
CA SER A 47 -25.90 -5.56 -15.89
C SER A 47 -27.20 -5.86 -16.61
N THR A 48 -27.37 -7.12 -16.99
CA THR A 48 -28.62 -7.60 -17.56
C THR A 48 -28.81 -9.08 -17.25
N LEU A 49 -30.06 -9.45 -16.98
CA LEU A 49 -30.48 -10.84 -17.11
C LEU A 49 -30.39 -11.28 -18.58
N VAL A 50 -30.19 -12.57 -18.79
CA VAL A 50 -30.06 -13.19 -20.11
C VAL A 50 -31.01 -14.38 -20.19
N ARG A 51 -31.85 -14.37 -21.23
CA ARG A 51 -32.75 -15.47 -21.51
C ARG A 51 -32.00 -16.60 -22.24
N PRO A 52 -31.92 -17.81 -21.68
CA PRO A 52 -31.32 -18.94 -22.38
C PRO A 52 -32.22 -19.41 -23.52
N THR A 53 -31.66 -20.16 -24.48
CA THR A 53 -32.42 -20.71 -25.62
C THR A 53 -33.53 -21.67 -25.18
N ASP A 54 -33.33 -22.35 -24.05
CA ASP A 54 -34.30 -23.23 -23.42
C ASP A 54 -34.40 -22.92 -21.92
N LEU A 55 -35.59 -22.50 -21.47
CA LEU A 55 -35.88 -22.21 -20.06
C LEU A 55 -35.83 -23.45 -19.17
N ALA A 56 -36.01 -24.65 -19.73
CA ALA A 56 -35.92 -25.91 -18.98
C ALA A 56 -34.50 -26.21 -18.46
N LEU A 57 -33.49 -25.48 -18.96
CA LEU A 57 -32.12 -25.55 -18.46
C LEU A 57 -31.97 -24.94 -17.05
N ILE A 58 -32.91 -24.08 -16.64
CA ILE A 58 -32.90 -23.45 -15.31
C ILE A 58 -33.45 -24.45 -14.28
N SER A 59 -32.54 -25.26 -13.76
CA SER A 59 -32.83 -26.25 -12.73
C SER A 59 -33.04 -25.62 -11.36
N THR A 60 -33.69 -26.33 -10.43
CA THR A 60 -33.79 -25.92 -9.01
C THR A 60 -32.43 -25.68 -8.37
N LEU A 61 -31.38 -26.37 -8.85
CA LEU A 61 -30.00 -26.15 -8.40
C LEU A 61 -29.49 -24.77 -8.84
N SER A 62 -29.78 -24.37 -10.08
CA SER A 62 -29.43 -23.03 -10.59
C SER A 62 -30.09 -21.94 -9.75
N VAL A 63 -31.41 -22.05 -9.53
CA VAL A 63 -32.18 -21.09 -8.71
C VAL A 63 -31.67 -21.04 -7.27
N ARG A 64 -31.24 -22.17 -6.70
CA ARG A 64 -30.65 -22.19 -5.35
C ARG A 64 -29.30 -21.47 -5.29
N CYS A 65 -28.52 -21.52 -6.36
CA CYS A 65 -27.21 -20.90 -6.41
C CYS A 65 -27.29 -19.38 -6.60
N ASN A 66 -28.15 -18.88 -7.48
CA ASN A 66 -28.16 -17.46 -7.88
C ASN A 66 -29.54 -16.77 -7.82
N GLY A 67 -30.59 -17.48 -7.43
CA GLY A 67 -31.94 -16.93 -7.29
C GLY A 67 -32.64 -16.61 -8.62
N ILE A 68 -32.02 -16.88 -9.78
CA ILE A 68 -32.60 -16.57 -11.08
C ILE A 68 -33.56 -17.67 -11.50
N ASN A 69 -34.86 -17.38 -11.49
CA ASN A 69 -35.91 -18.29 -11.90
C ASN A 69 -36.33 -18.07 -13.37
N PRO A 70 -37.04 -19.03 -14.01
CA PRO A 70 -37.46 -18.90 -15.41
C PRO A 70 -38.32 -17.66 -15.69
N GLU A 71 -39.17 -17.27 -14.75
CA GLU A 71 -40.07 -16.12 -14.88
C GLU A 71 -39.27 -14.81 -14.98
N ALA A 72 -38.20 -14.67 -14.19
CA ALA A 72 -37.33 -13.49 -14.17
C ALA A 72 -36.61 -13.26 -15.50
N VAL A 73 -36.30 -14.32 -16.26
CA VAL A 73 -35.59 -14.22 -17.55
C VAL A 73 -36.51 -14.31 -18.76
N THR A 74 -37.81 -14.57 -18.60
CA THR A 74 -38.73 -14.77 -19.72
C THR A 74 -38.82 -13.53 -20.63
N SER A 75 -38.81 -12.34 -20.02
CA SER A 75 -38.80 -11.04 -20.71
C SER A 75 -37.40 -10.45 -20.93
N ALA A 76 -36.35 -11.14 -20.46
CA ALA A 76 -34.98 -10.68 -20.61
C ALA A 76 -34.47 -10.87 -22.06
N PRO A 77 -33.48 -10.09 -22.51
CA PRO A 77 -32.87 -10.28 -23.82
C PRO A 77 -32.11 -11.61 -23.87
N THR A 78 -32.03 -12.20 -25.06
CA THR A 78 -31.16 -13.33 -25.38
C THR A 78 -29.70 -12.90 -25.46
N PHE A 79 -28.78 -13.86 -25.42
CA PHE A 79 -27.35 -13.56 -25.58
C PHE A 79 -27.04 -12.89 -26.93
N VAL A 80 -27.74 -13.28 -28.01
CA VAL A 80 -27.60 -12.68 -29.34
C VAL A 80 -27.87 -11.17 -29.30
N GLU A 81 -28.92 -10.77 -28.58
CA GLU A 81 -29.35 -9.37 -28.49
C GLU A 81 -28.39 -8.49 -27.67
N ILE A 82 -27.64 -9.08 -26.74
CA ILE A 82 -26.65 -8.36 -25.92
C ILE A 82 -25.21 -8.52 -26.41
N ALA A 83 -24.96 -9.39 -27.39
CA ALA A 83 -23.61 -9.79 -27.81
C ALA A 83 -22.75 -8.59 -28.26
N ASP A 84 -23.33 -7.62 -28.97
CA ASP A 84 -22.61 -6.41 -29.38
C ASP A 84 -22.15 -5.59 -28.18
N LYS A 85 -23.05 -5.37 -27.21
CA LYS A 85 -22.73 -4.63 -25.99
C LYS A 85 -21.67 -5.34 -25.14
N VAL A 86 -21.79 -6.66 -24.98
CA VAL A 86 -20.79 -7.48 -24.28
C VAL A 86 -19.44 -7.42 -25.00
N TYR A 87 -19.42 -7.52 -26.33
CA TYR A 87 -18.20 -7.40 -27.11
C TYR A 87 -17.56 -6.02 -26.94
N ASP A 88 -18.35 -4.95 -26.99
CA ASP A 88 -17.86 -3.58 -26.81
C ASP A 88 -17.28 -3.32 -25.43
N ILE A 89 -17.86 -3.91 -24.38
CA ILE A 89 -17.35 -3.84 -23.01
C ILE A 89 -16.01 -4.59 -22.90
N LEU A 90 -15.93 -5.81 -23.45
CA LEU A 90 -14.81 -6.72 -23.18
C LEU A 90 -13.65 -6.61 -24.18
N HIS A 91 -13.93 -6.43 -25.47
CA HIS A 91 -12.92 -6.54 -26.52
C HIS A 91 -11.86 -5.43 -26.40
N GLY A 92 -10.59 -5.82 -26.40
CA GLY A 92 -9.45 -4.92 -26.35
C GLY A 92 -9.22 -4.27 -24.98
N ARG A 93 -9.84 -4.78 -23.89
CA ARG A 93 -9.58 -4.35 -22.50
C ARG A 93 -8.88 -5.42 -21.69
N ILE A 94 -8.32 -5.04 -20.54
CA ILE A 94 -7.88 -6.01 -19.53
C ILE A 94 -9.14 -6.57 -18.86
N TRP A 95 -9.20 -7.88 -18.69
CA TRP A 95 -10.30 -8.55 -18.00
C TRP A 95 -9.90 -8.84 -16.56
N ALA A 96 -10.80 -8.62 -15.63
CA ALA A 96 -10.60 -8.97 -14.23
C ALA A 96 -11.83 -9.67 -13.66
N GLY A 97 -11.62 -10.67 -12.82
CA GLY A 97 -12.71 -11.45 -12.24
C GLY A 97 -12.17 -12.47 -11.25
N HIS A 98 -13.05 -13.05 -10.44
CA HIS A 98 -12.63 -14.01 -9.41
C HIS A 98 -12.83 -15.43 -9.92
N ASN A 99 -11.76 -16.22 -10.07
CA ASN A 99 -11.79 -17.52 -10.75
C ASN A 99 -12.15 -17.42 -12.25
N ILE A 100 -11.96 -16.23 -12.83
CA ILE A 100 -12.37 -15.85 -14.18
C ILE A 100 -11.73 -16.72 -15.27
N LEU A 101 -10.48 -17.20 -15.05
CA LEU A 101 -9.76 -18.01 -16.03
C LEU A 101 -10.41 -19.39 -16.20
N LYS A 102 -10.97 -19.95 -15.11
CA LYS A 102 -11.55 -21.29 -15.12
C LYS A 102 -13.04 -21.30 -15.41
N PHE A 103 -13.70 -20.15 -15.33
CA PHE A 103 -15.15 -20.07 -15.44
C PHE A 103 -15.62 -19.03 -16.45
N ASP A 104 -15.70 -17.76 -16.09
CA ASP A 104 -16.40 -16.73 -16.86
C ASP A 104 -15.82 -16.54 -18.26
N CYS A 105 -14.49 -16.57 -18.40
CA CYS A 105 -13.84 -16.48 -19.71
C CYS A 105 -14.27 -17.61 -20.66
N HIS A 106 -14.47 -18.82 -20.13
CA HIS A 106 -14.96 -19.94 -20.94
C HIS A 106 -16.42 -19.76 -21.30
N ARG A 107 -17.26 -19.32 -20.35
CA ARG A 107 -18.70 -19.08 -20.56
C ARG A 107 -18.95 -18.03 -21.64
N ILE A 108 -18.20 -16.92 -21.62
CA ILE A 108 -18.29 -15.89 -22.66
C ILE A 108 -17.90 -16.45 -24.02
N ARG A 109 -16.76 -17.16 -24.13
CA ARG A 109 -16.33 -17.75 -25.41
C ARG A 109 -17.33 -18.77 -25.95
N GLU A 110 -17.87 -19.63 -25.09
CA GLU A 110 -18.91 -20.60 -25.44
C GLU A 110 -20.18 -19.90 -25.95
N ALA A 111 -20.61 -18.82 -25.29
CA ALA A 111 -21.80 -18.07 -25.68
C ALA A 111 -21.62 -17.37 -27.05
N PHE A 112 -20.45 -16.78 -27.33
CA PHE A 112 -20.14 -16.21 -28.65
C PHE A 112 -20.03 -17.29 -29.74
N ALA A 113 -19.42 -18.44 -29.42
CA ALA A 113 -19.33 -19.57 -30.35
C ALA A 113 -20.71 -20.13 -30.70
N ALA A 114 -21.63 -20.23 -29.73
CA ALA A 114 -23.00 -20.71 -29.93
C ALA A 114 -23.81 -19.85 -30.92
N ILE A 115 -23.46 -18.57 -31.06
CA ILE A 115 -24.10 -17.63 -31.99
C ILE A 115 -23.25 -17.40 -33.26
N ASN A 116 -22.23 -18.23 -33.50
CA ASN A 116 -21.30 -18.15 -34.63
C ASN A 116 -20.61 -16.79 -34.77
N ARG A 117 -20.25 -16.16 -33.65
CA ARG A 117 -19.50 -14.89 -33.62
C ARG A 117 -18.13 -15.07 -32.98
N LEU A 118 -17.19 -14.23 -33.39
CA LEU A 118 -15.88 -14.17 -32.74
C LEU A 118 -16.05 -13.62 -31.33
N ALA A 119 -15.44 -14.30 -30.36
CA ALA A 119 -15.42 -13.85 -28.98
C ALA A 119 -14.58 -12.58 -28.82
N PRO A 120 -14.86 -11.73 -27.82
CA PRO A 120 -13.99 -10.62 -27.47
C PRO A 120 -12.64 -11.16 -26.98
N GLU A 121 -11.56 -10.43 -27.28
CA GLU A 121 -10.19 -10.81 -26.90
C GLU A 121 -9.65 -9.80 -25.86
N PRO A 122 -9.10 -10.28 -24.74
CA PRO A 122 -8.50 -9.42 -23.73
C PRO A 122 -7.10 -8.95 -24.11
N LYS A 123 -6.71 -7.76 -23.64
CA LYS A 123 -5.30 -7.33 -23.60
C LYS A 123 -4.49 -8.08 -22.53
N GLY A 124 -5.17 -8.54 -21.48
CA GLY A 124 -4.60 -9.29 -20.36
C GLY A 124 -5.72 -9.76 -19.42
N ILE A 125 -5.45 -10.75 -18.57
CA ILE A 125 -6.45 -11.31 -17.65
C ILE A 125 -5.89 -11.31 -16.23
N ILE A 126 -6.67 -10.76 -15.29
CA ILE A 126 -6.40 -10.75 -13.86
C ILE A 126 -7.43 -11.66 -13.18
N ASP A 127 -7.00 -12.89 -12.86
CA ASP A 127 -7.79 -13.78 -12.01
C ASP A 127 -7.49 -13.47 -10.55
N THR A 128 -8.43 -12.81 -9.87
CA THR A 128 -8.23 -12.36 -8.49
C THR A 128 -8.17 -13.53 -7.52
N LEU A 129 -8.79 -14.69 -7.80
CA LEU A 129 -8.64 -15.87 -6.95
C LEU A 129 -7.19 -16.37 -6.98
N ALA A 130 -6.64 -16.56 -8.18
CA ALA A 130 -5.28 -17.03 -8.35
C ALA A 130 -4.26 -16.01 -7.81
N LEU A 131 -4.44 -14.74 -8.14
CA LEU A 131 -3.58 -13.65 -7.71
C LEU A 131 -3.55 -13.52 -6.18
N LEU A 132 -4.73 -13.43 -5.54
CA LEU A 132 -4.82 -13.25 -4.10
C LEU A 132 -4.39 -14.50 -3.35
N THR A 133 -4.69 -15.70 -3.83
CA THR A 133 -4.19 -16.94 -3.20
C THR A 133 -2.66 -16.96 -3.16
N ARG A 134 -2.00 -16.48 -4.23
CA ARG A 134 -0.53 -16.41 -4.32
C ARG A 134 0.07 -15.29 -3.47
N ARG A 135 -0.54 -14.09 -3.48
CA ARG A 135 0.02 -12.88 -2.87
C ARG A 135 -0.48 -12.64 -1.45
N PHE A 136 -1.79 -12.64 -1.28
CA PHE A 136 -2.44 -12.43 0.02
C PHE A 136 -2.37 -13.68 0.92
N GLY A 137 -2.21 -14.86 0.32
CA GLY A 137 -2.20 -16.12 1.06
C GLY A 137 -3.56 -16.45 1.66
N ARG A 138 -3.65 -17.58 2.38
CA ARG A 138 -4.92 -18.13 2.90
C ARG A 138 -5.41 -17.49 4.20
N ARG A 139 -5.17 -16.19 4.39
CA ARG A 139 -5.55 -15.43 5.60
C ARG A 139 -7.06 -15.35 5.77
N ALA A 140 -7.78 -15.28 4.66
CA ALA A 140 -9.23 -15.34 4.59
C ALA A 140 -9.76 -16.77 4.34
N GLY A 141 -9.00 -17.81 4.72
CA GLY A 141 -9.42 -19.20 4.61
C GLY A 141 -9.35 -19.79 3.20
N ASP A 142 -10.50 -20.18 2.64
CA ASP A 142 -10.55 -20.88 1.34
C ASP A 142 -10.38 -19.96 0.11
N MET A 143 -10.27 -18.65 0.35
CA MET A 143 -10.07 -17.59 -0.64
C MET A 143 -11.23 -17.39 -1.61
N LYS A 144 -12.40 -17.97 -1.34
CA LYS A 144 -13.63 -17.63 -2.08
C LYS A 144 -14.06 -16.20 -1.78
N MET A 145 -14.81 -15.62 -2.70
CA MET A 145 -15.36 -14.26 -2.58
C MET A 145 -16.09 -14.04 -1.24
N ALA A 146 -17.02 -14.92 -0.87
CA ALA A 146 -17.72 -14.84 0.42
C ALA A 146 -16.78 -14.85 1.65
N SER A 147 -15.71 -15.66 1.62
CA SER A 147 -14.74 -15.75 2.73
C SER A 147 -13.89 -14.48 2.81
N LEU A 148 -13.48 -13.92 1.67
CA LEU A 148 -12.77 -12.64 1.57
C LEU A 148 -13.64 -11.46 2.02
N ALA A 149 -14.89 -11.41 1.58
CA ALA A 149 -15.86 -10.40 1.99
C ALA A 149 -16.12 -10.44 3.50
N THR A 150 -16.28 -11.64 4.07
CA THR A 150 -16.42 -11.83 5.52
C THR A 150 -15.18 -11.35 6.27
N TYR A 151 -13.98 -11.67 5.78
CA TYR A 151 -12.72 -11.27 6.39
C TYR A 151 -12.56 -9.74 6.49
N PHE A 152 -13.03 -8.99 5.49
CA PHE A 152 -12.96 -7.53 5.46
C PHE A 152 -14.23 -6.82 5.97
N GLY A 153 -15.26 -7.56 6.37
CA GLY A 153 -16.52 -6.97 6.86
C GLY A 153 -17.37 -6.30 5.75
N LEU A 154 -17.29 -6.78 4.50
CA LEU A 154 -17.99 -6.22 3.35
C LEU A 154 -19.46 -6.69 3.19
N GLY A 155 -19.94 -7.49 4.14
CA GLY A 155 -21.26 -8.11 4.07
C GLY A 155 -21.27 -9.42 3.27
N PRO A 156 -22.44 -10.09 3.19
CA PRO A 156 -22.59 -11.36 2.48
C PRO A 156 -22.56 -11.18 0.96
N GLN A 157 -21.99 -12.15 0.25
CA GLN A 157 -22.09 -12.25 -1.21
C GLN A 157 -23.55 -12.53 -1.61
N THR A 158 -24.07 -11.80 -2.59
CA THR A 158 -25.48 -11.88 -3.01
C THR A 158 -25.71 -12.84 -4.18
N HIS A 159 -24.64 -13.29 -4.85
CA HIS A 159 -24.70 -14.11 -6.07
C HIS A 159 -25.48 -13.42 -7.19
N ARG A 160 -25.20 -12.12 -7.36
CA ARG A 160 -25.66 -11.28 -8.46
C ARG A 160 -24.45 -10.70 -9.15
N SER A 161 -24.36 -10.83 -10.47
CA SER A 161 -23.10 -10.57 -11.17
C SER A 161 -22.55 -9.15 -10.97
N LEU A 162 -23.41 -8.12 -10.93
CA LEU A 162 -22.94 -6.75 -10.71
C LEU A 162 -22.44 -6.52 -9.27
N ASP A 163 -23.12 -7.07 -8.28
CA ASP A 163 -22.74 -6.95 -6.87
C ASP A 163 -21.44 -7.70 -6.61
N ASP A 164 -21.30 -8.90 -7.16
CA ASP A 164 -20.11 -9.74 -7.03
C ASP A 164 -18.89 -9.12 -7.72
N VAL A 165 -19.09 -8.46 -8.86
CA VAL A 165 -18.05 -7.69 -9.54
C VAL A 165 -17.56 -6.50 -8.71
N ARG A 166 -18.47 -5.75 -8.08
CA ARG A 166 -18.11 -4.65 -7.18
C ARG A 166 -17.42 -5.16 -5.93
N MET A 167 -17.91 -6.25 -5.36
CA MET A 167 -17.29 -6.92 -4.22
C MET A 167 -15.87 -7.39 -4.57
N ASN A 168 -15.66 -7.93 -5.76
CA ASN A 168 -14.34 -8.34 -6.23
C ASN A 168 -13.38 -7.15 -6.34
N LEU A 169 -13.82 -6.01 -6.86
CA LEU A 169 -13.02 -4.78 -6.89
C LEU A 169 -12.65 -4.32 -5.47
N GLU A 170 -13.62 -4.29 -4.54
CA GLU A 170 -13.35 -3.90 -3.15
C GLU A 170 -12.38 -4.88 -2.47
N VAL A 171 -12.61 -6.19 -2.57
CA VAL A 171 -11.69 -7.21 -2.03
C VAL A 171 -10.27 -7.02 -2.58
N LEU A 172 -10.12 -6.74 -3.87
CA LEU A 172 -8.81 -6.48 -4.47
C LEU A 172 -8.16 -5.22 -3.87
N LYS A 173 -8.92 -4.13 -3.68
CA LYS A 173 -8.43 -2.90 -3.01
C LYS A 173 -7.99 -3.17 -1.57
N TYR A 174 -8.78 -3.90 -0.79
CA TYR A 174 -8.46 -4.24 0.59
C TYR A 174 -7.23 -5.12 0.70
N CYS A 175 -7.18 -6.23 -0.06
CA CYS A 175 -6.01 -7.11 -0.10
C CYS A 175 -4.75 -6.36 -0.55
N GLY A 176 -4.84 -5.57 -1.62
CA GLY A 176 -3.72 -4.76 -2.10
C GLY A 176 -3.24 -3.75 -1.06
N THR A 177 -4.17 -3.10 -0.35
CA THR A 177 -3.84 -2.17 0.74
C THR A 177 -3.16 -2.88 1.90
N VAL A 178 -3.65 -4.05 2.32
CA VAL A 178 -3.02 -4.81 3.41
C VAL A 178 -1.61 -5.26 3.00
N LEU A 179 -1.44 -5.81 1.80
CA LEU A 179 -0.12 -6.20 1.30
C LEU A 179 0.84 -5.02 1.24
N LEU A 180 0.38 -3.84 0.81
CA LEU A 180 1.17 -2.61 0.81
C LEU A 180 1.57 -2.18 2.23
N LEU A 181 0.65 -2.25 3.20
CA LEU A 181 0.94 -1.90 4.59
C LEU A 181 1.95 -2.86 5.22
N GLU A 182 1.82 -4.15 4.92
CA GLU A 182 2.73 -5.19 5.40
C GLU A 182 4.12 -5.05 4.78
N SER A 183 4.21 -4.80 3.47
CA SER A 183 5.49 -4.57 2.81
C SER A 183 6.16 -3.28 3.31
N SER A 184 5.38 -2.28 3.71
CA SER A 184 5.89 -1.03 4.26
C SER A 184 6.49 -1.20 5.67
N LEU A 185 5.99 -2.17 6.45
CA LEU A 185 6.31 -2.36 7.87
C LEU A 185 6.41 -3.84 8.29
N PRO A 186 7.31 -4.63 7.67
CA PRO A 186 7.36 -6.07 7.85
C PRO A 186 7.62 -6.47 9.31
N ASP A 187 8.37 -5.68 10.09
CA ASP A 187 8.68 -5.97 11.51
C ASP A 187 7.49 -5.79 12.46
N ILE A 188 6.50 -4.98 12.08
CA ILE A 188 5.27 -4.75 12.88
C ILE A 188 4.22 -5.78 12.53
N PHE A 189 4.17 -6.18 11.26
CA PHE A 189 3.15 -7.07 10.72
C PHE A 189 3.65 -8.51 10.51
N THR A 190 4.84 -8.88 11.00
CA THR A 190 5.37 -10.25 10.85
C THR A 190 4.53 -11.27 11.62
N GLU A 191 4.48 -12.45 11.00
CA GLU A 191 3.70 -13.65 11.30
C GLU A 191 3.59 -13.97 12.80
N ASN A 192 2.51 -13.53 13.44
CA ASN A 192 1.90 -14.16 14.63
C ASN A 192 0.57 -13.48 15.03
N SER A 193 0.22 -12.31 14.48
CA SER A 193 -0.95 -11.54 14.91
C SER A 193 -2.25 -11.83 14.15
N TRP A 194 -2.23 -12.56 13.02
CA TRP A 194 -3.39 -12.64 12.11
C TRP A 194 -3.77 -14.07 11.72
N VAL A 195 -3.72 -15.00 12.66
CA VAL A 195 -4.48 -16.26 12.55
C VAL A 195 -5.78 -16.07 13.30
N SER A 196 -6.90 -15.92 12.57
CA SER A 196 -8.22 -15.99 13.18
C SER A 196 -8.34 -17.28 14.02
N PRO A 197 -8.91 -17.26 15.24
CA PRO A 197 -9.03 -18.45 16.09
C PRO A 197 -9.86 -19.60 15.48
N ASN A 198 -10.49 -19.39 14.32
CA ASN A 198 -11.43 -20.32 13.71
C ASN A 198 -10.92 -21.05 12.46
N ALA A 199 -9.63 -20.94 12.12
CA ALA A 199 -9.03 -21.79 11.10
C ALA A 199 -8.86 -23.22 11.63
N THR A 200 -9.95 -24.00 11.61
CA THR A 200 -9.90 -25.43 11.92
C THR A 200 -9.22 -26.18 10.77
N THR A 201 -7.90 -26.27 10.82
CA THR A 201 -7.17 -27.29 10.05
C THR A 201 -7.58 -28.67 10.56
N ARG A 202 -8.51 -29.34 9.86
CA ARG A 202 -8.66 -30.80 9.94
C ARG A 202 -7.45 -31.45 9.27
N SER A 203 -6.30 -31.42 9.94
CA SER A 203 -5.24 -32.38 9.68
C SER A 203 -5.64 -33.69 10.36
N ARG A 204 -6.10 -34.67 9.58
CA ARG A 204 -6.15 -36.08 10.02
C ARG A 204 -4.71 -36.56 10.19
N SER A 205 -4.15 -36.37 11.38
CA SER A 205 -2.92 -37.07 11.79
C SER A 205 -3.31 -38.46 12.25
N ASN A 206 -2.98 -39.45 11.42
CA ASN A 206 -3.13 -40.87 11.72
C ASN A 206 -2.01 -41.27 12.71
N GLY A 207 -2.22 -40.99 13.99
CA GLY A 207 -1.32 -41.38 15.08
C GLY A 207 -1.60 -42.82 15.50
N LYS A 208 -0.82 -43.76 14.97
CA LYS A 208 -0.68 -45.11 15.55
C LYS A 208 0.04 -44.99 16.89
N ALA A 209 -0.69 -45.13 17.98
CA ALA A 209 -0.13 -45.53 19.27
C ALA A 209 -0.14 -47.07 19.36
N SER A 210 1.00 -47.67 19.68
CA SER A 210 1.09 -49.10 20.03
C SER A 210 0.86 -49.26 21.54
N PRO A 211 0.11 -50.28 22.00
CA PRO A 211 -0.34 -50.39 23.38
C PRO A 211 0.53 -51.31 24.25
N GLU A 212 0.48 -51.10 25.56
CA GLU A 212 0.95 -52.06 26.57
C GLU A 212 -0.03 -53.24 26.74
N LYS A 213 0.57 -54.41 27.01
CA LYS A 213 0.04 -55.73 27.41
C LYS A 213 -1.19 -55.64 28.36
N THR A 214 -2.13 -56.59 28.49
CA THR A 214 -2.23 -58.04 28.28
C THR A 214 -3.70 -58.41 28.55
N GLY A 215 -4.30 -59.37 27.85
CA GLY A 215 -5.61 -59.91 28.27
C GLY A 215 -6.42 -60.68 27.22
N PHE A 216 -6.04 -61.94 27.00
CA PHE A 216 -6.83 -63.13 26.67
C PHE A 216 -8.04 -63.12 25.69
N SER A 217 -7.89 -64.02 24.70
CA SER A 217 -8.85 -65.02 24.17
C SER A 217 -9.70 -64.70 22.93
N ALA A 218 -9.18 -65.20 21.79
CA ALA A 218 -9.78 -66.12 20.81
C ALA A 218 -11.24 -65.93 20.35
N ASP A 219 -11.43 -65.65 19.05
CA ASP A 219 -11.74 -66.71 18.08
C ASP A 219 -11.61 -66.23 16.61
N THR A 220 -11.07 -67.13 15.77
CA THR A 220 -10.92 -67.11 14.29
C THR A 220 -12.05 -68.07 13.76
N PRO A 221 -12.45 -68.20 12.46
CA PRO A 221 -11.53 -68.17 11.34
C PRO A 221 -11.96 -67.76 9.91
N SER A 222 -10.90 -67.60 9.10
CA SER A 222 -10.74 -67.98 7.68
C SER A 222 -11.63 -67.38 6.59
N SER A 223 -11.01 -66.73 5.60
CA SER A 223 -10.42 -67.44 4.42
C SER A 223 -9.73 -66.43 3.49
N SER A 224 -8.97 -66.95 2.54
CA SER A 224 -7.64 -66.48 2.15
C SER A 224 -7.47 -66.27 0.64
N PHE A 225 -6.27 -65.77 0.30
CA PHE A 225 -5.55 -65.78 -0.99
C PHE A 225 -5.79 -64.58 -1.92
N GLN A 226 -4.83 -63.99 -2.64
CA GLN A 226 -3.36 -63.81 -2.65
C GLN A 226 -3.01 -63.36 -4.10
N ILE A 227 -1.81 -62.79 -4.30
CA ILE A 227 -1.02 -62.63 -5.55
C ILE A 227 -1.21 -61.29 -6.31
N VAL A 228 -0.17 -60.57 -6.80
CA VAL A 228 1.29 -60.43 -6.63
C VAL A 228 1.67 -59.15 -7.41
N SER A 229 2.69 -58.42 -6.94
CA SER A 229 3.36 -57.28 -7.61
C SER A 229 4.19 -57.66 -8.85
N ALA A 230 4.37 -56.75 -9.79
CA ALA A 230 5.54 -56.75 -10.68
C ALA A 230 5.93 -55.32 -11.11
N ASP A 231 7.24 -55.15 -11.31
CA ASP A 231 8.04 -53.92 -11.37
C ASP A 231 8.66 -53.72 -12.77
N ILE A 232 8.91 -52.44 -13.16
CA ILE A 232 10.09 -51.89 -13.92
C ILE A 232 10.16 -52.11 -15.47
N PRO A 233 10.81 -51.24 -16.32
CA PRO A 233 10.99 -49.76 -16.39
C PRO A 233 11.00 -49.18 -17.85
N SER A 234 11.41 -47.90 -18.05
CA SER A 234 12.11 -47.27 -19.22
C SER A 234 11.58 -45.85 -19.48
N SER A 235 12.24 -44.87 -20.08
CA SER A 235 13.61 -44.54 -20.48
C SER A 235 13.60 -43.04 -20.86
N SER A 236 14.76 -42.40 -20.83
CA SER A 236 14.99 -40.98 -21.13
C SER A 236 15.00 -40.67 -22.63
N ILE A 237 14.34 -39.58 -23.05
CA ILE A 237 14.70 -38.79 -24.24
C ILE A 237 14.55 -37.29 -23.93
N LYS A 238 15.65 -36.54 -24.09
CA LYS A 238 15.70 -35.08 -24.11
C LYS A 238 15.44 -34.57 -25.53
N MET A 239 14.71 -33.47 -25.67
CA MET A 239 14.80 -32.60 -26.84
C MET A 239 14.69 -31.14 -26.38
N ASP A 240 15.75 -30.37 -26.63
CA ASP A 240 15.87 -28.94 -26.35
C ASP A 240 14.97 -28.11 -27.28
N SER A 241 14.31 -27.09 -26.72
CA SER A 241 13.93 -25.91 -27.48
C SER A 241 14.21 -24.66 -26.64
N HIS A 242 15.09 -23.82 -27.19
CA HIS A 242 15.52 -22.55 -26.62
C HIS A 242 14.36 -21.56 -26.53
N VAL A 243 14.00 -21.16 -25.31
CA VAL A 243 13.31 -19.89 -25.03
C VAL A 243 14.18 -19.16 -24.01
N LYS A 244 14.68 -17.97 -24.37
CA LYS A 244 15.37 -17.08 -23.45
C LYS A 244 14.39 -16.70 -22.35
N THR A 245 14.66 -17.15 -21.12
CA THR A 245 13.98 -16.67 -19.91
C THR A 245 14.33 -15.20 -19.71
N THR A 246 13.47 -14.30 -20.17
CA THR A 246 13.34 -12.98 -19.55
C THR A 246 12.85 -13.21 -18.13
N ALA A 247 13.63 -12.80 -17.13
CA ALA A 247 13.23 -12.83 -15.74
C ALA A 247 11.86 -12.14 -15.61
N GLU A 248 10.88 -12.87 -15.07
CA GLU A 248 9.55 -12.34 -14.79
C GLU A 248 9.69 -11.21 -13.76
N ILE A 249 9.58 -9.97 -14.22
CA ILE A 249 9.40 -8.79 -13.37
C ILE A 249 8.03 -8.96 -12.71
N ASP A 250 8.02 -8.97 -11.37
CA ASP A 250 6.80 -9.07 -10.57
C ASP A 250 6.09 -7.71 -10.57
N PRO A 251 4.94 -7.54 -11.24
CA PRO A 251 4.27 -6.25 -11.39
C PRO A 251 3.66 -5.71 -10.09
N PHE A 252 3.78 -6.46 -8.99
CA PHE A 252 3.33 -6.09 -7.64
C PHE A 252 4.48 -6.03 -6.64
N ASN A 253 5.74 -6.00 -7.11
CA ASN A 253 6.85 -5.59 -6.25
C ASN A 253 6.74 -4.07 -6.04
N MET A 254 6.15 -3.68 -4.91
CA MET A 254 5.87 -2.26 -4.59
C MET A 254 7.13 -1.44 -4.27
N ASP A 255 8.32 -2.05 -4.29
CA ASP A 255 9.60 -1.34 -4.15
C ASP A 255 9.81 -0.27 -5.25
N GLU A 256 9.19 -0.42 -6.43
CA GLU A 256 9.36 0.50 -7.57
C GLU A 256 8.27 1.60 -7.70
N VAL A 257 7.14 1.51 -6.98
CA VAL A 257 5.99 2.44 -7.19
C VAL A 257 6.08 3.68 -6.29
N GLU A 258 6.78 3.61 -5.16
CA GLU A 258 7.01 4.76 -4.26
C GLU A 258 7.90 5.84 -4.92
N GLU A 259 8.62 5.47 -5.98
CA GLU A 259 9.59 6.31 -6.70
C GLU A 259 8.95 7.30 -7.69
N SER A 260 7.66 7.13 -8.05
CA SER A 260 6.96 8.02 -9.00
C SER A 260 6.08 9.10 -8.35
N LEU A 261 5.72 8.97 -7.07
CA LEU A 261 4.78 9.89 -6.42
C LEU A 261 5.45 11.10 -5.74
N LEU A 262 6.78 11.15 -5.73
CA LEU A 262 7.56 12.29 -5.23
C LEU A 262 8.08 13.21 -6.35
N SER A 263 8.01 12.79 -7.63
CA SER A 263 8.44 13.60 -8.78
C SER A 263 7.37 14.56 -9.28
N ASP A 264 6.08 14.22 -9.15
CA ASP A 264 4.98 14.92 -9.85
C ASP A 264 4.49 16.22 -9.18
N VAL A 265 5.20 16.74 -8.17
CA VAL A 265 4.86 18.03 -7.52
C VAL A 265 5.60 19.22 -8.16
N LEU A 266 6.50 18.99 -9.13
CA LEU A 266 7.30 20.05 -9.74
C LEU A 266 7.39 19.91 -11.27
N GLU A 267 6.27 20.07 -11.99
CA GLU A 267 6.35 20.50 -13.39
C GLU A 267 5.42 21.70 -13.65
N ASP A 268 6.06 22.80 -14.00
CA ASP A 268 5.51 24.11 -14.34
C ASP A 268 4.60 24.06 -15.57
N GLU A 269 3.43 24.71 -15.46
CA GLU A 269 2.71 25.28 -16.60
C GLU A 269 3.49 26.52 -17.09
N SER A 270 4.24 26.36 -18.18
CA SER A 270 4.81 27.48 -18.95
C SER A 270 3.90 27.82 -20.13
N GLY A 271 3.15 28.92 -20.00
CA GLY A 271 2.32 29.50 -21.06
C GLY A 271 2.59 30.99 -21.21
N SER A 272 3.16 31.38 -22.35
CA SER A 272 3.59 32.72 -22.74
C SER A 272 2.51 33.82 -22.62
N TYR A 273 2.85 35.02 -22.11
CA TYR A 273 2.31 36.31 -22.60
C TYR A 273 3.28 37.46 -22.25
N SER A 274 3.44 38.39 -23.20
CA SER A 274 4.31 39.59 -23.13
C SER A 274 3.62 40.78 -22.42
N PRO A 275 4.34 41.86 -22.05
CA PRO A 275 3.91 42.78 -20.99
C PRO A 275 3.15 43.99 -21.52
N GLU A 276 2.10 44.40 -20.81
CA GLU A 276 1.57 45.76 -20.85
C GLU A 276 1.32 46.31 -19.45
N SER A 277 1.30 47.64 -19.40
CA SER A 277 1.65 48.51 -18.28
C SER A 277 0.48 48.86 -17.34
N SER A 278 0.85 49.44 -16.19
CA SER A 278 0.11 50.36 -15.32
C SER A 278 -0.62 49.84 -14.05
N THR A 279 -0.02 50.21 -12.91
CA THR A 279 -0.61 50.76 -11.66
C THR A 279 -1.97 50.24 -11.15
N THR A 280 -1.98 49.56 -9.99
CA THR A 280 -2.42 50.06 -8.65
C THR A 280 -2.64 48.89 -7.69
N ALA A 281 -2.44 49.16 -6.41
CA ALA A 281 -2.39 48.20 -5.31
C ALA A 281 -3.70 47.44 -5.06
N THR A 282 -3.58 46.14 -4.77
CA THR A 282 -4.18 45.49 -3.59
C THR A 282 -3.57 44.11 -3.35
N GLU A 283 -3.43 43.78 -2.07
CA GLU A 283 -2.73 42.64 -1.49
C GLU A 283 -3.33 41.27 -1.86
N SER A 284 -2.46 40.30 -2.11
CA SER A 284 -2.72 38.90 -1.80
C SER A 284 -1.41 38.25 -1.35
N TYR A 285 -1.34 37.94 -0.06
CA TYR A 285 -0.20 37.35 0.64
C TYR A 285 0.28 36.06 -0.02
N ILE A 286 1.45 36.12 -0.65
CA ILE A 286 2.25 34.95 -1.03
C ILE A 286 3.01 34.52 0.24
N GLY A 287 2.81 33.28 0.69
CA GLY A 287 3.43 32.74 1.90
C GLY A 287 4.96 32.74 1.81
N CYS A 288 5.60 33.74 2.42
CA CYS A 288 7.05 33.73 2.66
C CYS A 288 7.35 32.90 3.92
N THR A 289 8.01 31.76 3.77
CA THR A 289 8.58 31.00 4.88
C THR A 289 9.74 31.79 5.50
N TYR A 290 9.50 32.46 6.63
CA TYR A 290 10.49 33.26 7.34
C TYR A 290 11.03 32.47 8.55
N PHE A 291 12.34 32.21 8.60
CA PHE A 291 12.97 31.59 9.78
C PHE A 291 13.27 32.65 10.83
N LEU A 292 12.95 32.36 12.09
CA LEU A 292 13.11 33.29 13.22
C LEU A 292 14.25 32.88 14.15
N GLU A 293 15.02 33.84 14.63
CA GLU A 293 15.98 33.59 15.70
C GLU A 293 15.28 33.37 17.07
N PRO A 294 15.88 32.62 18.02
CA PRO A 294 15.29 32.40 19.35
C PRO A 294 14.95 33.66 20.16
N ASN A 295 15.52 34.82 19.83
CA ASN A 295 15.19 36.11 20.45
C ASN A 295 13.99 36.82 19.78
N GLU A 296 13.66 36.46 18.53
CA GLU A 296 12.54 37.00 17.76
C GLU A 296 11.24 36.23 18.03
N ILE A 297 11.34 35.00 18.54
CA ILE A 297 10.20 34.14 18.87
C ILE A 297 9.58 34.59 20.20
N SER A 298 8.43 35.25 20.11
CA SER A 298 7.59 35.60 21.25
C SER A 298 6.89 34.36 21.82
N ILE A 299 7.23 33.97 23.06
CA ILE A 299 6.64 32.80 23.74
C ILE A 299 5.09 32.85 23.79
N PRO A 300 4.44 33.98 24.12
CA PRO A 300 2.97 34.08 24.08
C PRO A 300 2.32 33.84 22.72
N SER A 301 3.08 34.01 21.64
CA SER A 301 2.62 33.78 20.27
C SER A 301 2.80 32.32 19.81
N VAL A 302 3.43 31.46 20.62
CA VAL A 302 3.60 30.04 20.31
C VAL A 302 2.31 29.30 20.63
N SER A 303 1.80 28.55 19.67
CA SER A 303 0.61 27.72 19.83
C SER A 303 0.79 26.35 19.17
N VAL A 304 -0.06 25.40 19.54
CA VAL A 304 -0.09 24.06 18.95
C VAL A 304 -1.51 23.74 18.52
N SER A 305 -1.65 23.09 17.36
CA SER A 305 -2.95 22.68 16.83
C SER A 305 -2.88 21.30 16.22
N LEU A 306 -4.01 20.57 16.25
CA LEU A 306 -4.16 19.33 15.53
C LEU A 306 -4.53 19.64 14.09
N THR A 307 -3.67 19.23 13.16
CA THR A 307 -3.97 19.27 11.74
C THR A 307 -4.36 17.88 11.26
N PRO A 308 -5.37 17.77 10.38
CA PRO A 308 -5.66 16.52 9.69
C PRO A 308 -4.38 16.03 8.99
N PHE A 309 -3.97 14.83 9.36
CA PHE A 309 -2.90 14.08 8.74
C PHE A 309 -3.52 12.87 8.03
N TYR A 310 -2.72 12.20 7.20
CA TYR A 310 -3.18 11.15 6.29
C TYR A 310 -4.16 10.14 6.95
N ARG A 311 -5.20 9.73 6.21
CA ARG A 311 -6.26 8.79 6.66
C ARG A 311 -7.01 9.19 7.95
N GLY A 312 -7.23 10.49 8.18
CA GLY A 312 -8.01 10.96 9.33
C GLY A 312 -7.28 10.85 10.67
N SER A 313 -5.97 10.58 10.64
CA SER A 313 -5.10 10.77 11.81
C SER A 313 -4.88 12.27 12.04
N GLN A 314 -4.47 12.66 13.24
CA GLN A 314 -4.13 14.06 13.55
C GLN A 314 -2.63 14.17 13.84
N LYS A 315 -2.01 15.22 13.33
CA LYS A 315 -0.61 15.57 13.64
C LYS A 315 -0.59 16.88 14.42
N ILE A 316 0.28 16.96 15.42
CA ILE A 316 0.50 18.21 16.16
C ILE A 316 1.37 19.11 15.29
N GLN A 317 0.82 20.26 14.92
CA GLN A 317 1.51 21.33 14.23
C GLN A 317 1.87 22.42 15.26
N VAL A 318 3.12 22.91 15.21
CA VAL A 318 3.61 23.97 16.08
C VAL A 318 3.62 25.28 15.28
N LEU A 319 2.95 26.29 15.82
CA LEU A 319 2.73 27.57 15.16
C LEU A 319 3.34 28.72 15.97
N HIS A 320 3.77 29.77 15.27
CA HIS A 320 4.13 31.06 15.84
C HIS A 320 3.43 32.17 15.05
N ASP A 321 2.68 33.01 15.77
CA ASP A 321 1.72 33.99 15.24
C ASP A 321 0.68 33.35 14.30
N TYR A 322 0.96 33.26 13.00
CA TYR A 322 0.04 32.74 11.97
C TYR A 322 0.65 31.68 11.05
N GLY A 323 1.89 31.25 11.32
CA GLY A 323 2.63 30.32 10.46
C GLY A 323 3.30 29.17 11.23
N GLU A 324 3.76 28.16 10.49
CA GLU A 324 4.56 27.08 11.08
C GLU A 324 5.84 27.63 11.69
N LEU A 325 6.16 27.16 12.90
CA LEU A 325 7.37 27.60 13.59
C LEU A 325 8.62 27.07 12.87
N GLN A 326 9.32 27.99 12.21
CA GLN A 326 10.63 27.75 11.59
C GLN A 326 11.70 28.53 12.35
N VAL A 327 12.72 27.82 12.84
CA VAL A 327 13.72 28.37 13.75
C VAL A 327 15.09 28.41 13.08
N TYR A 328 15.78 29.53 13.25
CA TYR A 328 17.16 29.73 12.84
C TYR A 328 18.07 29.93 14.05
N CYS A 329 19.04 29.04 14.23
CA CYS A 329 20.02 29.12 15.30
C CYS A 329 21.43 29.31 14.74
N ARG A 330 22.10 30.38 15.15
CA ARG A 330 23.50 30.67 14.80
C ARG A 330 24.48 29.90 15.69
N ARG A 331 25.57 29.44 15.10
CA ARG A 331 26.76 28.89 15.76
C ARG A 331 26.45 27.85 16.84
N MET A 332 25.59 26.89 16.53
CA MET A 332 25.35 25.74 17.37
C MET A 332 26.58 24.84 17.37
N ARG A 333 27.08 24.48 18.56
CA ARG A 333 28.25 23.60 18.69
C ARG A 333 27.81 22.13 18.57
N VAL A 334 28.39 21.40 17.62
CA VAL A 334 28.21 19.95 17.48
C VAL A 334 28.87 19.24 18.65
N ARG A 335 28.11 18.41 19.35
CA ARG A 335 28.57 17.62 20.50
C ARG A 335 28.79 16.16 20.13
N PHE A 336 27.84 15.58 19.39
CA PHE A 336 27.98 14.27 18.79
C PHE A 336 27.75 14.44 17.30
N GLY A 337 28.70 13.96 16.50
CA GLY A 337 28.64 14.03 15.05
C GLY A 337 27.47 13.22 14.48
N VAL A 338 27.45 13.12 13.16
CA VAL A 338 26.42 12.40 12.43
C VAL A 338 26.37 10.94 12.90
N SER A 339 25.17 10.48 13.20
CA SER A 339 24.91 9.12 13.64
C SER A 339 24.05 8.40 12.61
N ASN A 340 24.56 7.30 12.09
CA ASN A 340 23.86 6.34 11.24
C ASN A 340 23.25 5.16 12.04
N LYS A 341 23.33 5.21 13.37
CA LYS A 341 22.91 4.11 14.27
C LYS A 341 21.44 3.74 14.15
N TYR A 342 20.62 4.68 13.70
CA TYR A 342 19.21 4.46 13.45
C TYR A 342 19.03 4.30 11.96
N ILE A 343 18.42 3.20 11.55
CA ILE A 343 18.13 2.92 10.17
C ILE A 343 16.62 3.13 9.99
N ASN A 344 16.21 3.74 8.88
CA ASN A 344 14.80 3.85 8.52
C ASN A 344 14.29 2.46 8.10
N LYS A 345 12.98 2.35 7.89
CA LYS A 345 12.33 1.07 7.56
C LYS A 345 12.76 0.49 6.20
N ALA A 346 13.49 1.26 5.39
CA ALA A 346 14.02 0.89 4.09
C ALA A 346 15.53 0.54 4.13
N GLY A 347 16.12 0.33 5.31
CA GLY A 347 17.54 -0.05 5.43
C GLY A 347 18.52 1.13 5.31
N TRP A 348 18.03 2.37 5.17
CA TRP A 348 18.87 3.57 5.02
C TRP A 348 19.10 4.29 6.35
N PRO A 349 20.29 4.87 6.56
CA PRO A 349 20.59 5.54 7.82
C PRO A 349 19.73 6.80 8.03
N ARG A 350 18.96 6.85 9.12
CA ARG A 350 18.34 8.06 9.66
C ARG A 350 19.40 8.92 10.32
N LEU A 351 20.00 9.78 9.51
CA LEU A 351 21.04 10.65 10.00
C LEU A 351 20.51 11.70 10.96
N SER A 352 21.18 11.80 12.08
CA SER A 352 20.97 12.85 13.06
C SER A 352 22.27 13.14 13.76
N PHE A 353 22.41 14.36 14.25
CA PHE A 353 23.56 14.77 15.06
C PHE A 353 23.06 15.60 16.24
N VAL A 354 23.90 15.74 17.26
CA VAL A 354 23.51 16.38 18.51
C VAL A 354 24.30 17.67 18.69
N VAL A 355 23.59 18.75 18.96
CA VAL A 355 24.16 20.08 19.18
C VAL A 355 23.85 20.58 20.59
N VAL A 356 24.69 21.49 21.08
CA VAL A 356 24.43 22.24 22.30
C VAL A 356 23.35 23.28 22.03
N ALA A 357 22.30 23.27 22.85
CA ALA A 357 21.22 24.24 22.76
C ALA A 357 21.53 25.48 23.63
N SER A 358 21.20 26.66 23.12
CA SER A 358 21.28 27.91 23.90
C SER A 358 20.15 27.97 24.92
N SER A 359 20.31 28.79 25.96
CA SER A 359 19.26 28.97 26.98
C SER A 359 17.97 29.56 26.38
N GLY A 360 18.08 30.43 25.37
CA GLY A 360 16.92 30.97 24.65
C GLY A 360 16.17 29.88 23.87
N LEU A 361 16.91 29.04 23.13
CA LEU A 361 16.31 27.92 22.41
C LEU A 361 15.66 26.91 23.36
N CYS A 362 16.30 26.59 24.49
CA CYS A 362 15.72 25.69 25.48
C CYS A 362 14.38 26.20 26.01
N LYS A 363 14.27 27.49 26.34
CA LYS A 363 13.00 28.07 26.83
C LYS A 363 11.86 27.91 25.83
N ILE A 364 12.13 28.15 24.54
CA ILE A 364 11.14 27.99 23.49
C ILE A 364 10.74 26.53 23.36
N LEU A 365 11.72 25.63 23.27
CA LEU A 365 11.47 24.21 23.09
C LEU A 365 10.78 23.57 24.29
N ASP A 366 11.09 24.00 25.52
CA ASP A 366 10.39 23.54 26.73
C ASP A 366 8.90 23.94 26.68
N VAL A 367 8.58 25.18 26.26
CA VAL A 367 7.19 25.63 26.12
C VAL A 367 6.47 24.85 25.01
N VAL A 368 7.13 24.62 23.87
CA VAL A 368 6.57 23.82 22.77
C VAL A 368 6.32 22.38 23.21
N ASP A 369 7.27 21.77 23.94
CA ASP A 369 7.14 20.43 24.52
C ASP A 369 5.93 20.36 25.45
N ASP A 370 5.80 21.29 26.40
CA ASP A 370 4.69 21.31 27.37
C ASP A 370 3.32 21.45 26.68
N LEU A 371 3.22 22.35 25.69
CA LEU A 371 2.00 22.55 24.90
C LEU A 371 1.65 21.31 24.08
N ALA A 372 2.62 20.74 23.37
CA ALA A 372 2.42 19.57 22.52
C ALA A 372 2.12 18.31 23.35
N GLN A 373 2.77 18.14 24.51
CA GLN A 373 2.48 17.06 25.44
C GLN A 373 1.04 17.14 25.95
N LYS A 374 0.61 18.33 26.39
CA LYS A 374 -0.76 18.53 26.86
C LYS A 374 -1.77 18.20 25.77
N LEU A 375 -1.56 18.71 24.55
CA LEU A 375 -2.44 18.44 23.41
C LEU A 375 -2.47 16.94 23.06
N SER A 376 -1.33 16.25 23.14
CA SER A 376 -1.23 14.81 22.92
C SER A 376 -2.06 14.01 23.92
N VAL A 377 -2.01 14.38 25.21
CA VAL A 377 -2.80 13.74 26.28
C VAL A 377 -4.29 14.05 26.11
N ASP A 378 -4.66 15.30 25.83
CA ASP A 378 -6.05 15.73 25.62
C ASP A 378 -6.68 15.04 24.41
N SER A 379 -5.87 14.64 23.42
CA SER A 379 -6.30 13.89 22.23
C SER A 379 -6.40 12.37 22.45
N GLY A 380 -6.14 11.88 23.67
CA GLY A 380 -6.26 10.47 24.04
C GLY A 380 -5.04 9.60 23.75
N SER A 381 -3.86 10.18 23.49
CA SER A 381 -2.62 9.39 23.34
C SER A 381 -2.17 8.83 24.69
N SER A 382 -1.82 7.54 24.71
CA SER A 382 -1.25 6.84 25.88
C SER A 382 0.27 6.68 25.82
N SER A 383 0.93 7.27 24.81
CA SER A 383 2.38 7.13 24.59
C SER A 383 3.20 7.91 25.61
N GLU A 384 4.39 7.39 25.94
CA GLU A 384 5.33 8.08 26.83
C GLU A 384 5.94 9.30 26.11
N TRP A 385 5.76 10.50 26.68
CA TRP A 385 6.31 11.72 26.11
C TRP A 385 7.83 11.81 26.32
N ARG A 386 8.56 12.05 25.24
CA ARG A 386 10.01 12.20 25.21
C ARG A 386 10.36 13.68 24.96
N PRO A 387 10.89 14.42 25.95
CA PRO A 387 11.28 15.81 25.76
C PRO A 387 12.38 15.95 24.71
N VAL A 388 12.29 17.00 23.88
CA VAL A 388 13.27 17.28 22.82
C VAL A 388 14.59 17.78 23.38
N VAL A 389 14.54 18.49 24.52
CA VAL A 389 15.72 19.01 25.21
C VAL A 389 16.25 17.97 26.20
N ILE A 390 17.42 17.40 25.89
CA ILE A 390 18.05 16.38 26.73
C ILE A 390 18.98 17.06 27.74
N ARG A 391 18.70 16.84 29.03
CA ARG A 391 19.48 17.31 30.19
C ARG A 391 20.00 16.09 30.96
N LYS A 392 21.16 15.55 30.58
CA LYS A 392 21.77 14.41 31.29
C LYS A 392 22.63 14.86 32.47
N PRO A 393 22.38 14.40 33.71
CA PRO A 393 23.27 14.64 34.84
C PRO A 393 24.60 13.89 34.66
N GLY A 394 25.73 14.52 34.95
CA GLY A 394 27.02 13.84 35.17
C GLY A 394 28.12 14.02 34.11
N PHE A 395 27.82 14.52 32.91
CA PHE A 395 28.83 14.83 31.89
C PHE A 395 28.54 16.20 31.26
N MET A 396 29.14 17.27 31.80
CA MET A 396 29.02 18.68 31.35
C MET A 396 27.58 19.20 31.18
N ASN A 397 27.16 20.08 32.10
CA ASN A 397 25.80 20.59 32.37
C ASN A 397 25.07 21.36 31.24
N TYR A 398 25.44 21.19 29.97
CA TYR A 398 24.83 21.92 28.87
C TYR A 398 23.67 21.13 28.25
N PRO A 399 22.48 21.73 28.09
CA PRO A 399 21.35 21.09 27.42
C PRO A 399 21.68 20.82 25.95
N THR A 400 21.16 19.72 25.44
CA THR A 400 21.43 19.27 24.07
C THR A 400 20.14 18.96 23.33
N VAL A 401 20.16 19.18 22.01
CA VAL A 401 19.06 18.84 21.10
C VAL A 401 19.58 18.05 19.92
N ARG A 402 18.72 17.22 19.33
CA ARG A 402 19.04 16.39 18.17
C ARG A 402 18.41 17.00 16.92
N LEU A 403 19.25 17.29 15.93
CA LEU A 403 18.82 17.73 14.60
C LEU A 403 18.76 16.50 13.68
N ASN A 404 17.63 16.32 13.02
CA ASN A 404 17.40 15.23 12.08
C ASN A 404 17.62 15.72 10.65
N LEU A 405 18.31 14.92 9.86
CA LEU A 405 18.60 15.19 8.45
C LEU A 405 17.66 14.33 7.58
N PRO A 406 16.58 14.90 7.03
CA PRO A 406 15.70 14.17 6.13
C PRO A 406 16.42 13.75 4.83
N THR A 407 16.12 12.55 4.36
CA THR A 407 16.74 11.90 3.19
C THR A 407 15.66 11.58 2.15
N VAL A 408 15.92 11.86 0.87
CA VAL A 408 15.08 11.47 -0.28
C VAL A 408 15.84 10.51 -1.18
N ILE A 409 15.10 9.60 -1.81
CA ILE A 409 15.60 8.62 -2.76
C ILE A 409 15.13 9.07 -4.15
N ASP A 410 16.05 9.26 -5.09
CA ASP A 410 15.80 9.63 -6.48
C ASP A 410 16.54 8.64 -7.40
N GLY A 411 15.87 7.56 -7.79
CA GLY A 411 16.49 6.48 -8.55
C GLY A 411 17.58 5.75 -7.73
N ASN A 412 18.72 5.51 -8.38
CA ASN A 412 19.92 4.92 -7.76
C ASN A 412 20.75 5.94 -6.95
N ILE A 413 20.29 7.18 -6.77
CA ILE A 413 21.03 8.25 -6.10
C ILE A 413 20.21 8.75 -4.91
N SER A 414 20.71 8.49 -3.71
CA SER A 414 20.14 9.09 -2.49
C SER A 414 20.66 10.53 -2.31
N ARG A 415 19.80 11.43 -1.85
CA ARG A 415 20.17 12.84 -1.59
C ARG A 415 19.54 13.31 -0.28
N TRP A 416 20.28 14.06 0.53
CA TRP A 416 19.72 14.76 1.70
C TRP A 416 18.81 15.89 1.21
N ILE A 417 17.64 16.07 1.84
CA ILE A 417 16.76 17.23 1.55
C ILE A 417 17.38 18.50 2.14
N THR A 418 18.07 18.36 3.28
CA THR A 418 18.72 19.47 3.96
C THR A 418 19.75 20.13 3.05
N GLU A 419 19.61 21.42 2.79
CA GLU A 419 20.64 22.16 2.06
C GLU A 419 21.86 22.39 2.94
N ILE A 420 23.02 21.83 2.58
CA ILE A 420 24.25 21.98 3.36
C ILE A 420 25.21 22.93 2.63
N TYR A 421 25.70 23.92 3.36
CA TYR A 421 26.67 24.91 2.90
C TYR A 421 27.92 24.84 3.76
N GLN A 422 29.08 25.07 3.16
CA GLN A 422 30.33 25.25 3.88
C GLN A 422 30.71 26.72 3.86
N LYS A 423 31.10 27.26 5.02
CA LYS A 423 31.53 28.64 5.17
C LYS A 423 33.02 28.68 5.51
N GLU A 424 33.82 29.16 4.56
CA GLU A 424 35.27 29.38 4.70
C GLU A 424 35.56 30.88 4.66
N PHE A 425 36.23 31.42 5.70
CA PHE A 425 36.86 32.75 5.79
C PHE A 425 36.09 34.00 5.29
N SER A 426 34.81 33.89 4.88
CA SER A 426 33.79 34.91 4.50
C SER A 426 32.91 34.44 3.32
N THR A 427 33.34 33.45 2.54
CA THR A 427 32.58 32.89 1.41
C THR A 427 31.73 31.70 1.85
N THR A 428 30.45 31.70 1.48
CA THR A 428 29.52 30.58 1.73
C THR A 428 29.31 29.83 0.42
N GLN A 429 29.78 28.59 0.34
CA GLN A 429 29.64 27.74 -0.85
C GLN A 429 28.59 26.67 -0.59
N LYS A 430 27.63 26.52 -1.51
CA LYS A 430 26.67 25.40 -1.47
C LYS A 430 27.42 24.12 -1.80
N LEU A 431 27.35 23.12 -0.93
CA LEU A 431 27.90 21.81 -1.22
C LEU A 431 26.87 21.04 -2.07
N VAL A 432 27.25 20.71 -3.31
CA VAL A 432 26.44 19.88 -4.19
C VAL A 432 26.99 18.46 -4.12
N PHE A 433 26.41 17.63 -3.26
CA PHE A 433 26.74 16.22 -3.20
C PHE A 433 26.19 15.52 -4.44
N SER A 434 27.07 14.92 -5.23
CA SER A 434 26.71 14.15 -6.44
C SER A 434 26.27 12.72 -6.11
N ARG A 435 26.61 12.21 -4.92
CA ARG A 435 26.24 10.89 -4.39
C ARG A 435 26.07 10.97 -2.86
N PHE A 436 25.28 10.08 -2.29
CA PHE A 436 25.04 9.97 -0.84
C PHE A 436 26.24 9.38 -0.11
N ASP A 437 27.30 10.16 0.04
CA ASP A 437 28.47 9.75 0.81
C ASP A 437 28.29 10.14 2.28
N VAL A 438 27.92 9.17 3.12
CA VAL A 438 27.79 9.35 4.57
C VAL A 438 29.14 9.70 5.19
N GLU A 439 30.25 9.18 4.65
CA GLU A 439 31.60 9.42 5.17
C GLU A 439 32.02 10.89 4.96
N GLU A 440 31.68 11.46 3.80
CA GLU A 440 31.90 12.88 3.52
C GLU A 440 31.15 13.76 4.52
N LEU A 441 29.88 13.44 4.80
CA LEU A 441 29.07 14.18 5.76
C LEU A 441 29.53 13.99 7.22
N GLU A 442 29.96 12.79 7.60
CA GLU A 442 30.58 12.51 8.91
C GLU A 442 31.88 13.30 9.10
N SER A 443 32.67 13.48 8.04
CA SER A 443 33.90 14.30 8.07
C SER A 443 33.61 15.79 8.25
N LEU A 444 32.50 16.28 7.70
CA LEU A 444 32.08 17.68 7.79
C LEU A 444 31.48 18.03 9.16
N ILE A 445 30.65 17.16 9.73
CA ILE A 445 29.92 17.40 10.99
C ILE A 445 30.55 16.58 12.12
N THR A 446 31.75 16.99 12.51
CA THR A 446 32.50 16.37 13.61
C THR A 446 32.23 17.06 14.96
N PRO A 447 32.40 16.35 16.10
CA PRO A 447 32.32 16.96 17.43
C PRO A 447 33.27 18.15 17.57
N GLY A 448 32.73 19.30 17.97
CA GLY A 448 33.48 20.55 18.14
C GLY A 448 33.22 21.59 17.05
N THR A 449 32.75 21.18 15.87
CA THR A 449 32.39 22.06 14.77
C THR A 449 31.20 22.95 15.12
N PHE A 450 31.15 24.15 14.54
CA PHE A 450 30.01 25.06 14.66
C PHE A 450 29.14 24.97 13.41
N VAL A 451 27.82 24.96 13.60
CA VAL A 451 26.84 24.96 12.51
C VAL A 451 25.80 26.05 12.73
N ASP A 452 25.41 26.75 11.68
CA ASP A 452 24.15 27.50 11.69
C ASP A 452 23.05 26.58 11.19
N ALA A 453 21.96 26.45 11.95
CA ALA A 453 20.89 25.51 11.66
C ALA A 453 19.56 26.22 11.44
N TYR A 454 18.92 25.93 10.31
CA TYR A 454 17.57 26.33 9.96
C TYR A 454 16.71 25.05 10.01
N PHE A 455 15.74 24.99 10.90
CA PHE A 455 14.97 23.77 11.14
C PHE A 455 13.51 24.06 11.46
N SER A 456 12.64 23.12 11.12
CA SER A 456 11.25 23.08 11.54
C SER A 456 11.05 22.13 12.73
N VAL A 457 9.92 22.30 13.42
CA VAL A 457 9.51 21.45 14.55
C VAL A 457 8.39 20.52 14.10
N ASP A 458 8.57 19.24 14.34
CA ASP A 458 7.71 18.18 13.81
C ASP A 458 7.29 17.23 14.94
N SER A 459 6.03 16.80 15.04
CA SER A 459 5.62 15.82 16.05
C SER A 459 5.79 14.37 15.57
N TYR A 460 6.00 13.44 16.50
CA TYR A 460 5.92 12.00 16.26
C TYR A 460 5.19 11.29 17.40
N ASP A 461 4.47 10.22 17.07
CA ASP A 461 3.89 9.27 18.03
C ASP A 461 4.06 7.86 17.44
N VAL A 462 5.11 7.16 17.87
CA VAL A 462 5.54 5.88 17.29
C VAL A 462 6.07 4.96 18.39
N GLN A 463 5.72 3.67 18.36
CA GLN A 463 6.25 2.65 19.28
C GLN A 463 6.11 3.04 20.77
N GLN A 464 4.92 3.50 21.19
CA GLN A 464 4.64 3.95 22.56
C GLN A 464 5.48 5.16 23.02
N ASN A 465 6.13 5.87 22.10
CA ASN A 465 6.87 7.09 22.39
C ASN A 465 6.31 8.25 21.55
N ALA A 466 5.92 9.32 22.22
CA ALA A 466 5.49 10.55 21.59
C ALA A 466 6.51 11.68 21.87
N GLY A 467 6.55 12.68 21.01
CA GLY A 467 7.39 13.85 21.25
C GLY A 467 7.47 14.76 20.02
N ILE A 468 8.31 15.78 20.13
CA ILE A 468 8.68 16.65 19.02
C ILE A 468 10.12 16.38 18.57
N ARG A 469 10.37 16.53 17.28
CA ARG A 469 11.69 16.39 16.65
C ARG A 469 12.02 17.64 15.85
N LEU A 470 13.31 17.97 15.79
CA LEU A 470 13.81 19.09 15.00
C LEU A 470 14.30 18.56 13.65
N VAL A 471 13.77 19.08 12.55
CA VAL A 471 14.06 18.64 11.18
C VAL A 471 14.83 19.74 10.47
N ALA A 472 16.08 19.48 10.10
CA ALA A 472 16.92 20.50 9.48
C ALA A 472 16.55 20.72 8.00
N ASN A 473 16.19 21.95 7.65
CA ASN A 473 15.93 22.39 6.28
C ASN A 473 17.22 22.88 5.61
N LYS A 474 18.06 23.60 6.35
CA LYS A 474 19.33 24.15 5.87
C LYS A 474 20.37 24.18 6.97
N LEU A 475 21.61 23.84 6.64
CA LEU A 475 22.77 23.88 7.53
C LEU A 475 23.92 24.66 6.88
N ILE A 476 24.58 25.49 7.67
CA ILE A 476 25.84 26.14 7.28
C ILE A 476 26.93 25.66 8.24
N VAL A 477 27.82 24.80 7.75
CA VAL A 477 28.93 24.25 8.50
C VAL A 477 30.09 25.24 8.42
N HIS A 478 30.58 25.67 9.59
CA HIS A 478 31.75 26.54 9.67
C HIS A 478 33.00 25.67 9.66
N SER A 479 33.84 25.81 8.63
CA SER A 479 35.15 25.15 8.61
C SER A 479 35.97 25.66 9.79
N THR A 480 36.57 24.74 10.55
CA THR A 480 37.46 25.06 11.68
C THR A 480 38.76 25.68 11.24
#